data_AF-A0A7S3CDH5-F1
#
_entry.id   AF-A0A7S3CDH5-F1
#
_cell.length_a   1.000
_cell.length_b   1.000
_cell.length_c   1.000
_cell.angle_alpha   90.00
_cell.angle_beta   90.00
_cell.angle_gamma   90.00
#
_symmetry.space_group_name_H-M   'P 1'
#
loop_
_entity.id
_entity.type
_entity.pdbx_description
1 polymer ?
#
loop_
_entity_poly.entity_id
_entity_poly.type
_entity_poly.pdbx_seq_one_letter_code
_entity_poly.pdbx_strand_id
1 'polypeptide(L)'
;EARSVLDRLSRSGVESVYMLSGDRQPVVSVVASRVGIRPENALGGQSPFDKADFVARLRGEGRRVCMIGDGINDTLALSEADVGIAVSGGMDAASDAADIVLLGEAGGAGAFAQVEDAVAVSRTT
;
A
#
# COMPACT_ATOMS: atom_id res chain seq x y z
N GLU A 1 8.22 -8.97 11.15
CA GLU A 1 6.76 -9.06 10.94
C GLU A 1 6.32 -8.52 9.58
N ALA A 2 6.70 -7.30 9.16
CA ALA A 2 6.33 -6.80 7.81
C ALA A 2 6.73 -7.76 6.67
N ARG A 3 7.98 -8.28 6.69
CA ARG A 3 8.46 -9.28 5.71
C ARG A 3 7.59 -10.54 5.64
N SER A 4 7.22 -11.08 6.79
CA SER A 4 6.37 -12.28 6.84
C SER A 4 4.97 -12.03 6.29
N VAL A 5 4.44 -10.80 6.40
CA VAL A 5 3.17 -10.46 5.75
C VAL A 5 3.34 -10.39 4.24
N LEU A 6 4.39 -9.73 3.74
CA LEU A 6 4.67 -9.66 2.30
C LEU A 6 4.83 -11.05 1.67
N ASP A 7 5.50 -11.96 2.38
CA ASP A 7 5.63 -13.35 1.95
C ASP A 7 4.26 -14.06 1.87
N ARG A 8 3.35 -13.79 2.81
CA ARG A 8 1.99 -14.36 2.81
C ARG A 8 1.11 -13.75 1.73
N LEU A 9 1.22 -12.45 1.47
CA LEU A 9 0.56 -11.79 0.33
C LEU A 9 1.03 -12.39 -1.01
N SER A 10 2.33 -12.64 -1.16
CA SER A 10 2.84 -13.31 -2.36
C SER A 10 2.25 -14.71 -2.53
N ARG A 11 2.15 -15.49 -1.44
CA ARG A 11 1.52 -16.83 -1.44
C ARG A 11 0.02 -16.79 -1.68
N SER A 12 -0.65 -15.68 -1.34
CA SER A 12 -2.05 -15.50 -1.69
C SER A 12 -2.23 -15.14 -3.16
N GLY A 13 -1.18 -14.87 -3.94
CA GLY A 13 -1.29 -14.56 -5.37
C GLY A 13 -1.23 -13.08 -5.68
N VAL A 14 -0.73 -12.26 -4.74
CA VAL A 14 -0.26 -10.91 -5.07
C VAL A 14 1.03 -11.04 -5.88
N GLU A 15 0.97 -10.66 -7.15
CA GLU A 15 2.07 -10.81 -8.10
C GLU A 15 3.29 -9.93 -7.77
N SER A 16 3.04 -8.72 -7.26
CA SER A 16 4.08 -7.72 -7.03
C SER A 16 3.66 -6.75 -5.94
N VAL A 17 4.64 -6.35 -5.13
CA VAL A 17 4.49 -5.33 -4.09
C VAL A 17 5.42 -4.18 -4.41
N TYR A 18 4.90 -2.96 -4.34
CA TYR A 18 5.62 -1.72 -4.58
C TYR A 18 5.62 -0.84 -3.32
N MET A 19 6.67 -0.03 -3.16
CA MET A 19 6.77 0.99 -2.14
C MET A 19 6.89 2.34 -2.81
N LEU A 20 5.95 3.25 -2.55
CA LEU A 20 5.94 4.62 -3.06
C LEU A 20 6.03 5.59 -1.89
N SER A 21 7.04 6.47 -1.88
CA SER A 21 7.19 7.46 -0.81
C SER A 21 7.67 8.81 -1.33
N GLY A 22 7.26 9.87 -0.63
CA GLY A 22 7.79 11.23 -0.87
C GLY A 22 9.20 11.42 -0.32
N ASP A 23 9.69 10.51 0.52
CA ASP A 23 11.07 10.55 1.03
C ASP A 23 12.10 10.31 -0.07
N ARG A 24 13.31 10.80 0.15
CA ARG A 24 14.42 10.62 -0.80
C ARG A 24 14.72 9.13 -1.02
N GLN A 25 15.02 8.77 -2.26
CA GLN A 25 15.33 7.39 -2.68
C GLN A 25 16.27 6.61 -1.75
N PRO A 26 17.36 7.19 -1.19
CA PRO A 26 18.22 6.44 -0.26
C PRO A 26 17.52 5.97 1.00
N VAL A 27 16.59 6.77 1.56
CA VAL A 27 15.81 6.40 2.76
C VAL A 27 14.85 5.27 2.41
N VAL A 28 14.12 5.41 1.30
CA VAL A 28 13.16 4.42 0.80
C VAL A 28 13.85 3.09 0.52
N SER A 29 15.03 3.11 -0.10
CA SER A 29 15.80 1.90 -0.41
C SER A 29 16.21 1.14 0.86
N VAL A 30 16.58 1.84 1.93
CA VAL A 30 16.92 1.23 3.22
C VAL A 30 15.70 0.56 3.85
N VAL A 31 14.53 1.21 3.81
CA VAL A 31 13.29 0.65 4.36
C VAL A 31 12.85 -0.56 3.53
N ALA A 32 12.83 -0.45 2.20
CA ALA A 32 12.47 -1.51 1.27
C ALA A 32 13.31 -2.78 1.49
N SER A 33 14.64 -2.62 1.64
CA SER A 33 15.58 -3.69 1.98
C SER A 33 15.20 -4.41 3.28
N ARG A 34 14.86 -3.66 4.33
CA ARG A 34 14.49 -4.23 5.64
C ARG A 34 13.19 -5.04 5.60
N VAL A 35 12.23 -4.62 4.77
CA VAL A 35 10.94 -5.31 4.66
C VAL A 35 10.92 -6.39 3.58
N GLY A 36 11.92 -6.42 2.68
CA GLY A 36 12.05 -7.43 1.63
C GLY A 36 11.38 -7.04 0.30
N ILE A 37 11.16 -5.75 0.07
CA ILE A 37 10.71 -5.25 -1.24
C ILE A 37 11.94 -5.09 -2.14
N ARG A 38 11.83 -5.56 -3.39
CA ARG A 38 12.93 -5.50 -4.36
C ARG A 38 13.28 -4.03 -4.66
N PRO A 39 14.56 -3.66 -4.80
CA PRO A 39 14.97 -2.27 -5.00
C PRO A 39 14.27 -1.59 -6.18
N GLU A 40 14.03 -2.31 -7.27
CA GLU A 40 13.34 -1.81 -8.47
C GLU A 40 11.85 -1.50 -8.24
N ASN A 41 11.26 -2.04 -7.17
CA ASN A 41 9.87 -1.80 -6.80
C ASN A 41 9.73 -0.70 -5.73
N ALA A 42 10.82 -0.05 -5.34
CA ALA A 42 10.84 0.96 -4.28
C ALA A 42 11.19 2.33 -4.86
N LEU A 43 10.22 3.23 -4.92
CA LEU A 43 10.33 4.55 -5.55
C LEU A 43 10.20 5.65 -4.49
N GLY A 44 11.26 6.44 -4.34
CA GLY A 44 11.29 7.64 -3.51
C GLY A 44 11.10 8.93 -4.32
N GLY A 45 10.90 10.04 -3.61
CA GLY A 45 10.69 11.37 -4.17
C GLY A 45 9.38 11.50 -4.94
N GLN A 46 8.38 10.68 -4.63
CA GLN A 46 7.10 10.65 -5.33
C GLN A 46 6.15 11.72 -4.76
N SER A 47 5.65 12.59 -5.62
CA SER A 47 4.56 13.51 -5.28
C SER A 47 3.21 12.77 -5.20
N PRO A 48 2.16 13.37 -4.63
CA PRO A 48 0.81 12.78 -4.65
C PRO A 48 0.32 12.42 -6.06
N PHE A 49 0.65 13.23 -7.07
CA PHE A 49 0.31 12.96 -8.46
C PHE A 49 1.11 11.80 -9.03
N ASP A 50 2.42 11.71 -8.76
CA ASP A 50 3.25 10.60 -9.23
C ASP A 50 2.74 9.25 -8.69
N LYS A 51 2.27 9.23 -7.43
CA LYS A 51 1.66 8.03 -6.84
C LYS A 51 0.38 7.63 -7.57
N ALA A 52 -0.49 8.60 -7.86
CA ALA A 52 -1.74 8.35 -8.59
C ALA A 52 -1.48 7.88 -10.03
N ASP A 53 -0.56 8.54 -10.75
CA ASP A 53 -0.15 8.16 -12.11
C ASP A 53 0.44 6.76 -12.14
N PHE A 54 1.21 6.38 -11.12
CA PHE A 54 1.76 5.04 -10.99
C PHE A 54 0.65 3.98 -10.86
N VAL A 55 -0.36 4.24 -10.04
CA VAL A 55 -1.53 3.36 -9.90
C VAL A 55 -2.31 3.28 -11.21
N ALA A 56 -2.63 4.42 -11.82
CA ALA A 56 -3.34 4.50 -13.10
C ALA A 56 -2.62 3.71 -14.21
N ARG A 57 -1.28 3.82 -14.28
CA ARG A 57 -0.46 3.06 -15.23
C ARG A 57 -0.60 1.55 -15.01
N LEU A 58 -0.48 1.07 -13.78
CA LEU A 58 -0.61 -0.37 -13.49
C LEU A 58 -2.03 -0.88 -13.84
N ARG A 59 -3.07 -0.09 -13.57
CA ARG A 59 -4.43 -0.41 -13.99
C ARG A 59 -4.58 -0.44 -15.51
N GLY A 60 -3.96 0.51 -16.22
CA GLY A 60 -3.91 0.55 -17.68
C GLY A 60 -3.19 -0.64 -18.30
N GLU A 61 -2.26 -1.27 -17.57
CA GLU A 61 -1.62 -2.55 -17.94
C GLU A 61 -2.52 -3.77 -17.69
N GLY A 62 -3.77 -3.57 -17.27
CA GLY A 62 -4.73 -4.64 -16.99
C GLY A 62 -4.56 -5.30 -15.62
N ARG A 63 -3.73 -4.72 -14.74
CA ARG A 63 -3.54 -5.24 -13.37
C ARG A 63 -4.66 -4.73 -12.47
N ARG A 64 -5.04 -5.55 -11.49
CA ARG A 64 -5.85 -5.07 -10.36
C ARG A 64 -4.92 -4.52 -9.29
N VAL A 65 -5.17 -3.28 -8.87
CA VAL A 65 -4.30 -2.57 -7.94
C VAL A 65 -5.02 -2.34 -6.62
N CYS A 66 -4.39 -2.80 -5.54
CA CYS A 66 -4.74 -2.42 -4.18
C CYS A 66 -3.70 -1.42 -3.67
N MET A 67 -4.14 -0.24 -3.26
CA MET A 67 -3.28 0.81 -2.69
C MET A 67 -3.48 0.87 -1.18
N ILE A 68 -2.38 0.97 -0.43
CA ILE A 68 -2.41 1.13 1.02
C ILE A 68 -1.69 2.43 1.37
N GLY A 69 -2.33 3.31 2.11
CA GLY A 69 -1.78 4.62 2.49
C GLY A 69 -2.32 5.10 3.83
N ASP A 70 -1.66 6.06 4.47
CA ASP A 70 -1.97 6.50 5.83
C ASP A 70 -2.34 7.99 5.93
N GLY A 71 -2.27 8.75 4.83
CA GLY A 71 -2.48 10.20 4.90
C GLY A 71 -2.97 10.87 3.63
N ILE A 72 -3.14 12.20 3.74
CA ILE A 72 -3.65 13.10 2.69
C ILE A 72 -2.84 12.99 1.39
N ASN A 73 -1.55 12.67 1.48
CA ASN A 73 -0.68 12.53 0.30
C ASN A 73 -1.02 11.31 -0.56
N ASP A 74 -1.73 10.32 -0.01
CA ASP A 74 -2.10 9.09 -0.70
C ASP A 74 -3.54 9.10 -1.20
N THR A 75 -4.36 10.09 -0.80
CA THR A 75 -5.78 10.20 -1.17
C THR A 75 -6.03 10.04 -2.66
N LEU A 76 -5.23 10.68 -3.52
CA LEU A 76 -5.38 10.56 -4.98
C LEU A 76 -5.09 9.14 -5.48
N ALA A 77 -4.03 8.51 -4.97
CA ALA A 77 -3.65 7.15 -5.34
C ALA A 77 -4.62 6.10 -4.77
N LEU A 78 -5.19 6.35 -3.59
CA LEU A 78 -6.23 5.53 -2.96
C LEU A 78 -7.49 5.52 -3.82
N SER A 79 -7.98 6.69 -4.25
CA SER A 79 -9.17 6.79 -5.11
C SER A 79 -8.95 6.27 -6.53
N GLU A 80 -7.72 6.29 -7.02
CA GLU A 80 -7.38 5.74 -8.34
C GLU A 80 -7.26 4.21 -8.33
N ALA A 81 -7.04 3.59 -7.17
CA ALA A 81 -6.88 2.13 -7.06
C ALA A 81 -8.21 1.39 -7.28
N ASP A 82 -8.14 0.08 -7.59
CA ASP A 82 -9.35 -0.75 -7.62
C ASP A 82 -9.84 -1.08 -6.21
N VAL A 83 -8.92 -1.07 -5.23
CA VAL A 83 -9.21 -1.11 -3.80
C VAL A 83 -8.25 -0.19 -3.06
N GLY A 84 -8.78 0.89 -2.48
CA GLY A 84 -8.05 1.77 -1.56
C GLY A 84 -8.16 1.30 -0.12
N ILE A 85 -7.03 1.16 0.57
CA ILE A 85 -6.97 0.82 2.00
C ILE A 85 -6.29 1.95 2.77
N ALA A 86 -7.04 2.64 3.62
CA ALA A 86 -6.49 3.62 4.53
C ALA A 86 -6.06 2.97 5.85
N VAL A 87 -4.83 3.23 6.29
CA VAL A 87 -4.31 2.84 7.61
C VAL A 87 -4.39 4.08 8.50
N SER A 88 -5.45 4.20 9.30
CA SER A 88 -5.65 5.43 10.08
C SER A 88 -5.35 5.24 11.56
N GLY A 89 -4.61 6.20 12.12
CA GLY A 89 -4.52 6.46 13.56
C GLY A 89 -5.53 7.50 14.05
N GLY A 90 -6.42 7.98 13.18
CA GLY A 90 -7.36 9.08 13.45
C GLY A 90 -8.13 9.48 12.18
N MET A 91 -9.27 10.15 12.35
CA MET A 91 -10.16 10.63 11.27
C MET A 91 -9.43 11.60 10.32
N ASP A 92 -8.80 11.07 9.27
CA ASP A 92 -8.12 11.85 8.24
C ASP A 92 -8.70 11.59 6.84
N ALA A 93 -8.51 12.54 5.92
CA ALA A 93 -9.06 12.56 4.56
C ALA A 93 -8.66 11.36 3.67
N ALA A 94 -7.70 10.54 4.09
CA ALA A 94 -7.41 9.25 3.47
C ALA A 94 -8.57 8.25 3.65
N SER A 95 -9.28 8.33 4.79
CA SER A 95 -10.40 7.45 5.11
C SER A 95 -11.61 7.68 4.19
N ASP A 96 -11.87 8.93 3.82
CA ASP A 96 -12.98 9.27 2.90
C ASP A 96 -12.71 8.79 1.46
N ALA A 97 -11.44 8.62 1.11
CA ALA A 97 -11.01 8.23 -0.23
C ALA A 97 -10.75 6.71 -0.38
N ALA A 98 -10.83 5.95 0.72
CA ALA A 98 -10.52 4.53 0.74
C ALA A 98 -11.79 3.67 0.86
N ASP A 99 -11.78 2.49 0.27
CA ASP A 99 -12.86 1.50 0.37
C ASP A 99 -12.82 0.75 1.71
N ILE A 100 -11.62 0.57 2.26
CA ILE A 100 -11.36 -0.12 3.53
C ILE A 100 -10.57 0.79 4.45
N VAL A 101 -11.03 0.93 5.70
CA VAL A 101 -10.29 1.63 6.75
C VAL A 101 -9.83 0.61 7.78
N LEU A 102 -8.51 0.50 7.96
CA LEU A 102 -7.90 -0.35 8.97
C LEU A 102 -7.82 0.40 10.29
N LEU A 103 -8.65 -0.04 11.25
CA LEU A 103 -8.70 0.50 12.60
C LEU A 103 -7.63 -0.22 13.45
N GLY A 104 -6.52 0.44 13.74
CA GLY A 104 -5.40 -0.10 14.51
C GLY A 104 -4.30 0.95 14.75
N GLU A 105 -3.36 0.71 15.66
CA GLU A 105 -2.29 1.68 15.91
C GLU A 105 -1.45 1.92 14.66
N ALA A 106 -1.52 3.14 14.14
CA ALA A 106 -0.69 3.66 13.06
C ALA A 106 0.76 3.76 13.54
N GLY A 107 1.47 2.63 13.54
CA GLY A 107 2.84 2.58 14.07
C GLY A 107 3.46 1.20 14.21
N GLY A 108 3.02 0.19 13.46
CA GLY A 108 3.61 -1.14 13.58
C GLY A 108 3.17 -2.14 12.51
N ALA A 109 3.70 -3.36 12.62
CA ALA A 109 3.41 -4.46 11.71
C ALA A 109 1.94 -4.94 11.72
N GLY A 110 1.10 -4.39 12.61
CA GLY A 110 -0.33 -4.68 12.69
C GLY A 110 -1.12 -4.26 11.46
N ALA A 111 -0.78 -3.12 10.83
CA ALA A 111 -1.48 -2.65 9.63
C ALA A 111 -1.39 -3.65 8.46
N PHE A 112 -0.20 -4.21 8.25
CA PHE A 112 0.02 -5.22 7.20
C PHE A 112 -0.74 -6.52 7.51
N ALA A 113 -0.78 -6.97 8.76
CA ALA A 113 -1.54 -8.16 9.14
C ALA A 113 -3.05 -7.99 8.85
N GLN A 114 -3.61 -6.81 9.08
CA GLN A 114 -5.01 -6.54 8.79
C GLN A 114 -5.33 -6.53 7.28
N VAL A 115 -4.39 -6.13 6.42
CA VAL A 115 -4.55 -6.25 4.96
C VAL A 115 -4.65 -7.72 4.54
N GLU A 116 -3.84 -8.60 5.15
CA GLU A 116 -3.93 -10.03 4.88
C GLU A 116 -5.30 -10.60 5.29
N ASP A 117 -5.78 -10.24 6.48
CA ASP A 117 -7.10 -10.66 6.96
C ASP A 117 -8.22 -10.20 6.00
N ALA A 118 -8.14 -8.97 5.51
CA ALA A 118 -9.09 -8.44 4.53
C ALA A 118 -9.07 -9.25 3.21
N VAL A 119 -7.89 -9.59 2.70
CA VAL A 119 -7.73 -10.44 1.50
C VAL A 119 -8.27 -11.86 1.76
N ALA A 120 -8.05 -12.42 2.95
CA ALA A 120 -8.54 -13.74 3.32
C ALA A 120 -10.08 -13.76 3.37
N VAL A 121 -10.71 -12.79 4.04
CA VAL A 121 -12.17 -12.66 4.12
C VAL A 121 -12.78 -12.53 2.71
N SER A 122 -12.21 -11.67 1.86
CA SER A 122 -12.67 -11.45 0.48
C SER A 122 -12.69 -12.72 -0.39
N ARG A 123 -11.96 -13.78 -0.01
CA ARG A 123 -11.91 -15.05 -0.75
C ARG A 123 -12.84 -16.12 -0.21
N THR A 124 -13.35 -15.91 1.00
CA THR A 124 -14.25 -16.84 1.68
C THR A 124 -15.73 -16.46 1.50
N THR A 125 -16.00 -15.29 0.93
CA THR A 125 -17.34 -14.77 0.61
C THR A 125 -17.50 -14.70 -0.90
#